data_AF-A0A1Y2I519-F1
#
_entry.id   AF-A0A1Y2I519-F1
#
_cell.length_a   1.000
_cell.length_b   1.000
_cell.length_c   1.000
_cell.angle_alpha   90.00
_cell.angle_beta   90.00
_cell.angle_gamma   90.00
#
_symmetry.space_group_name_H-M   'P 1'
#
loop_
_entity.id
_entity.type
_entity.pdbx_description
1 polymer ?
#
loop_
_entity_poly.entity_id
_entity_poly.type
_entity_poly.pdbx_seq_one_letter_code
_entity_poly.pdbx_strand_id
1 'polypeptide(L)'
;MGRRAKYLTADARRAAKRAQAQAYRQKQRGQGTRSSINKAYYSKHRAATEVSTLLGIPVPRELVDRAGTTYRASFSVNSEGPTLGLNKAPYEFERPTVSIGLQEFREEPEDPWDSEEATLGAYQYTEIILSAHDRRDKWLAHNGDPMELEGEVLTEVEARVKAWILLWEDVTSGAGDGDLKMKRVALNWGAKVVTMLAEEWQEWVTDRAAWCRALKSGDLPWQRMMRETMSLYTKEVSDV
;
A
#
# COMPACT_ATOMS: atom_id res chain seq x y z
N MET A 1 -32.90 41.55 14.70
CA MET A 1 -32.22 40.92 15.85
C MET A 1 -30.78 40.56 15.47
N GLY A 2 -29.79 41.30 15.97
CA GLY A 2 -28.37 41.12 15.59
C GLY A 2 -27.71 39.93 16.30
N ARG A 3 -26.97 39.10 15.55
CA ARG A 3 -26.17 37.99 16.10
C ARG A 3 -25.06 38.54 17.00
N ARG A 4 -25.15 38.29 18.31
CA ARG A 4 -24.07 38.59 19.26
C ARG A 4 -22.87 37.67 19.02
N ALA A 5 -21.66 38.22 19.15
CA ALA A 5 -20.43 37.46 19.04
C ALA A 5 -20.34 36.39 20.14
N LYS A 6 -20.09 35.14 19.75
CA LYS A 6 -20.05 33.96 20.63
C LYS A 6 -18.93 34.03 21.69
N TYR A 7 -17.87 34.80 21.43
CA TYR A 7 -16.78 35.04 22.37
C TYR A 7 -16.46 36.54 22.36
N LEU A 8 -16.62 37.20 23.51
CA LEU A 8 -16.49 38.65 23.65
C LEU A 8 -15.06 39.11 23.93
N THR A 9 -14.14 38.19 24.23
CA THR A 9 -12.72 38.50 24.51
C THR A 9 -11.77 37.52 23.80
N ALA A 10 -10.54 37.97 23.52
CA ALA A 10 -9.51 37.15 22.89
C ALA A 10 -9.11 35.94 23.76
N ASP A 11 -9.12 36.10 25.09
CA ASP A 11 -8.82 35.02 26.03
C ASP A 11 -9.93 33.99 26.10
N ALA A 12 -11.21 34.39 26.01
CA ALA A 12 -12.32 33.45 25.88
C ALA A 12 -12.20 32.63 24.59
N ARG A 13 -11.74 33.25 23.49
CA ARG A 13 -11.51 32.54 22.21
C ARG A 13 -10.35 31.55 22.31
N ARG A 14 -9.26 31.90 23.00
CA ARG A 14 -8.11 31.01 23.24
C ARG A 14 -8.47 29.85 24.17
N ALA A 15 -9.20 30.12 25.25
CA ALA A 15 -9.68 29.10 26.18
C ALA A 15 -10.64 28.11 25.49
N ALA A 16 -11.58 28.62 24.68
CA ALA A 16 -12.49 27.78 23.90
C ALA A 16 -11.74 26.91 22.88
N LYS A 17 -10.73 27.45 22.17
CA LYS A 17 -9.87 26.66 21.28
C LYS A 17 -9.09 25.58 22.03
N ARG A 18 -8.55 25.88 23.22
CA ARG A 18 -7.85 24.89 24.06
C ARG A 18 -8.80 23.79 24.55
N ALA A 19 -9.98 24.15 25.02
CA ALA A 19 -11.00 23.20 25.47
C ALA A 19 -11.50 22.32 24.31
N GLN A 20 -11.71 22.90 23.13
CA GLN A 20 -12.07 22.16 21.92
C GLN A 20 -10.95 21.20 21.50
N ALA A 21 -9.69 21.63 21.54
CA ALA A 21 -8.54 20.77 21.25
C ALA A 21 -8.37 19.65 22.29
N GLN A 22 -8.62 19.92 23.57
CA GLN A 22 -8.60 18.89 24.63
C GLN A 22 -9.75 17.88 24.46
N ALA A 23 -10.96 18.35 24.17
CA ALA A 23 -12.10 17.47 23.86
C ALA A 23 -11.84 16.62 22.62
N TYR A 24 -11.20 17.18 21.57
CA TYR A 24 -10.80 16.43 20.39
C TYR A 24 -9.72 15.38 20.70
N ARG A 25 -8.77 15.69 21.60
CA ARG A 25 -7.73 14.74 22.07
C ARG A 25 -8.29 13.57 22.87
N GLN A 26 -9.45 13.75 23.53
CA GLN A 26 -10.12 12.69 24.30
C GLN A 26 -11.05 11.81 23.44
N LYS A 27 -11.45 12.26 22.24
CA LYS A 27 -12.22 11.42 21.30
C LYS A 27 -11.35 10.30 20.72
N GLN A 28 -11.91 9.10 20.56
CA GLN A 28 -11.24 7.94 19.94
C GLN A 28 -10.58 8.27 18.58
N ARG A 29 -11.24 9.10 17.76
CA ARG A 29 -10.69 9.59 16.48
C ARG A 29 -9.35 10.33 16.64
N GLY A 30 -9.22 11.17 17.68
CA GLY A 30 -7.97 11.89 17.99
C GLY A 30 -6.87 10.98 18.56
N GLN A 31 -7.24 9.88 19.21
CA GLN A 31 -6.30 8.86 19.68
C GLN A 31 -5.78 7.99 18.52
N GLY A 32 -6.63 7.63 17.56
CA GLY A 32 -6.25 6.91 16.34
C GLY A 32 -5.26 7.68 15.47
N THR A 33 -5.53 8.97 15.20
CA THR A 33 -4.61 9.83 14.45
C THR A 33 -3.26 9.97 15.16
N ARG A 34 -3.25 10.16 16.49
CA ARG A 34 -2.01 10.21 17.30
C ARG A 34 -1.25 8.89 17.33
N SER A 35 -1.94 7.76 17.43
CA SER A 35 -1.32 6.44 17.34
C SER A 35 -0.65 6.25 15.98
N SER A 36 -1.31 6.67 14.89
CA SER A 36 -0.73 6.61 13.54
C SER A 36 0.48 7.54 13.37
N ILE A 37 0.44 8.75 13.93
CA ILE A 37 1.54 9.74 13.87
C ILE A 37 2.71 9.29 14.74
N ASN A 38 2.45 8.78 15.95
CA ASN A 38 3.51 8.25 16.82
C ASN A 38 4.13 6.99 16.21
N LYS A 39 3.32 6.09 15.64
CA LYS A 39 3.83 4.91 14.90
C LYS A 39 4.69 5.34 13.72
N ALA A 40 4.27 6.36 12.96
CA ALA A 40 5.06 6.94 11.88
C ALA A 40 6.35 7.62 12.37
N TYR A 41 6.34 8.27 13.54
CA TYR A 41 7.53 8.89 14.13
C TYR A 41 8.53 7.82 14.62
N TYR A 42 8.06 6.77 15.29
CA TYR A 42 8.89 5.66 15.73
C TYR A 42 9.40 4.81 14.55
N SER A 43 8.59 4.60 13.50
CA SER A 43 9.05 3.92 12.28
C SER A 43 10.07 4.77 11.51
N LYS A 44 9.92 6.10 11.46
CA LYS A 44 10.91 7.01 10.85
C LYS A 44 12.28 6.92 11.54
N HIS A 45 12.33 6.84 12.87
CA HIS A 45 13.58 6.70 13.63
C HIS A 45 14.16 5.28 13.58
N ARG A 46 13.32 4.24 13.50
CA ARG A 46 13.79 2.85 13.41
C ARG A 46 14.26 2.47 11.99
N ALA A 47 13.57 2.94 10.95
CA ALA A 47 13.90 2.67 9.55
C ALA A 47 15.20 3.36 9.09
N ALA A 48 15.63 4.44 9.77
CA ALA A 48 16.91 5.09 9.49
C ALA A 48 18.14 4.26 9.93
N THR A 49 17.95 3.17 10.70
CA THR A 49 19.07 2.43 11.32
C THR A 49 19.20 0.97 10.82
N GLU A 50 18.17 0.40 10.20
CA GLU A 50 18.18 -0.96 9.66
C GLU A 50 17.84 -0.96 8.16
N VAL A 51 18.84 -1.22 7.32
CA VAL A 51 18.74 -1.32 5.86
C VAL A 51 18.72 -2.80 5.48
N SER A 52 17.67 -3.22 4.77
CA SER A 52 17.61 -4.54 4.13
C SER A 52 18.06 -4.42 2.68
N THR A 53 18.24 -5.54 1.98
CA THR A 53 18.58 -5.55 0.55
C THR A 53 17.62 -6.42 -0.24
N LEU A 54 17.14 -5.93 -1.38
CA LEU A 54 16.42 -6.72 -2.39
C LEU A 54 17.24 -6.70 -3.68
N LEU A 55 17.70 -7.86 -4.15
CA LEU A 55 18.57 -7.96 -5.35
C LEU A 55 19.81 -7.03 -5.29
N GLY A 56 20.40 -6.88 -4.11
CA GLY A 56 21.53 -5.95 -3.88
C GLY A 56 21.14 -4.46 -3.80
N ILE A 57 19.88 -4.12 -4.01
CA ILE A 57 19.35 -2.75 -3.88
C ILE A 57 19.02 -2.48 -2.40
N PRO A 58 19.57 -1.42 -1.77
CA PRO A 58 19.22 -1.04 -0.41
C PRO A 58 17.75 -0.64 -0.31
N VAL A 59 17.02 -1.22 0.65
CA VAL A 59 15.61 -0.88 0.91
C VAL A 59 15.37 -0.55 2.38
N PRO A 60 14.47 0.41 2.68
CA PRO A 60 14.05 0.67 4.05
C PRO A 60 13.38 -0.56 4.66
N ARG A 61 13.66 -0.86 5.93
CA ARG A 61 12.98 -1.96 6.64
C ARG A 61 11.45 -1.87 6.61
N GLU A 62 10.89 -0.66 6.69
CA GLU A 62 9.44 -0.43 6.63
C GLU A 62 8.81 -0.94 5.33
N LEU A 63 9.56 -0.93 4.21
CA LEU A 63 9.11 -1.52 2.94
C LEU A 63 8.94 -3.03 3.12
N VAL A 64 9.94 -3.72 3.67
CA VAL A 64 9.91 -5.17 3.90
C VAL A 64 8.82 -5.55 4.91
N ASP A 65 8.71 -4.82 6.02
CA ASP A 65 7.70 -5.07 7.06
C ASP A 65 6.27 -4.93 6.48
N ARG A 66 6.05 -3.95 5.58
CA ARG A 66 4.77 -3.80 4.89
C ARG A 66 4.52 -4.89 3.86
N ALA A 67 5.52 -5.31 3.11
CA ALA A 67 5.36 -6.40 2.15
C ALA A 67 4.91 -7.71 2.82
N GLY A 68 5.37 -7.96 4.05
CA GLY A 68 4.98 -9.14 4.84
C GLY A 68 3.53 -9.14 5.35
N THR A 69 2.77 -8.05 5.19
CA THR A 69 1.38 -7.98 5.65
C THR A 69 0.43 -8.48 4.55
N THR A 70 -0.60 -9.24 4.92
CA THR A 70 -1.73 -9.57 4.05
C THR A 70 -2.73 -8.41 4.07
N TYR A 71 -3.05 -7.87 2.91
CA TYR A 71 -3.98 -6.74 2.75
C TYR A 71 -5.31 -7.22 2.17
N ARG A 72 -6.40 -6.56 2.58
CA ARG A 72 -7.72 -6.83 2.00
C ARG A 72 -7.78 -6.33 0.56
N ALA A 73 -8.37 -7.14 -0.29
CA ALA A 73 -8.75 -6.79 -1.66
C ALA A 73 -10.22 -7.16 -1.79
N SER A 74 -11.08 -6.16 -1.94
CA SER A 74 -12.54 -6.38 -2.03
C SER A 74 -12.88 -7.29 -3.21
N PHE A 75 -13.61 -8.38 -2.96
CA PHE A 75 -14.04 -9.32 -4.00
C PHE A 75 -15.35 -8.91 -4.69
N SER A 76 -15.99 -7.83 -4.23
CA SER A 76 -17.16 -7.26 -4.91
C SER A 76 -16.77 -6.34 -6.08
N VAL A 77 -15.50 -5.96 -6.18
CA VAL A 77 -14.96 -5.08 -7.22
C VAL A 77 -14.57 -5.89 -8.46
N ASN A 78 -15.36 -5.73 -9.52
CA ASN A 78 -15.20 -6.46 -10.78
C ASN A 78 -14.85 -5.57 -11.99
N SER A 79 -14.50 -4.30 -11.75
CA SER A 79 -14.19 -3.33 -12.81
C SER A 79 -12.72 -2.93 -12.77
N GLU A 80 -12.24 -2.34 -13.87
CA GLU A 80 -11.00 -1.57 -13.88
C GLU A 80 -11.12 -0.37 -12.93
N GLY A 81 -9.98 0.11 -12.43
CA GLY A 81 -9.93 1.24 -11.51
C GLY A 81 -8.51 1.77 -11.29
N PRO A 82 -8.34 2.70 -10.35
CA PRO A 82 -7.08 3.39 -10.17
C PRO A 82 -5.96 2.48 -9.67
N THR A 83 -4.82 2.54 -10.34
CA THR A 83 -3.60 1.80 -9.98
C THR A 83 -2.68 2.57 -9.04
N LEU A 84 -3.08 3.78 -8.63
CA LEU A 84 -2.32 4.67 -7.74
C LEU A 84 -0.90 4.99 -8.24
N GLY A 85 -0.68 4.84 -9.54
CA GLY A 85 0.63 4.98 -10.17
C GLY A 85 1.59 3.81 -9.89
N LEU A 86 1.14 2.69 -9.32
CA LEU A 86 2.02 1.58 -8.94
C LEU A 86 2.45 0.68 -10.11
N ASN A 87 1.72 0.66 -11.22
CA ASN A 87 1.95 -0.38 -12.25
C ASN A 87 2.78 0.09 -13.43
N LYS A 88 2.87 1.40 -13.65
CA LYS A 88 3.55 1.98 -14.81
C LYS A 88 4.63 2.97 -14.37
N ALA A 89 5.80 2.88 -14.99
CA ALA A 89 6.86 3.87 -14.82
C ALA A 89 6.31 5.29 -15.08
N PRO A 90 6.64 6.30 -14.25
CA PRO A 90 7.74 6.32 -13.28
C PRO A 90 7.43 5.75 -11.88
N TYR A 91 6.30 5.05 -11.70
CA TYR A 91 5.85 4.48 -10.42
C TYR A 91 5.50 5.50 -9.33
N GLU A 92 5.34 6.76 -9.71
CA GLU A 92 4.99 7.86 -8.81
C GLU A 92 3.52 7.79 -8.41
N PHE A 93 3.24 8.13 -7.15
CA PHE A 93 1.86 8.14 -6.65
C PHE A 93 0.97 9.04 -7.51
N GLU A 94 -0.04 8.43 -8.11
CA GLU A 94 -1.06 9.14 -8.87
C GLU A 94 -2.37 9.17 -8.10
N ARG A 95 -2.86 10.38 -7.81
CA ARG A 95 -4.19 10.55 -7.22
C ARG A 95 -5.25 10.21 -8.28
N PRO A 96 -6.22 9.33 -7.98
CA PRO A 96 -7.34 9.08 -8.87
C PRO A 96 -8.08 10.39 -9.21
N THR A 97 -8.18 10.72 -10.49
CA THR A 97 -8.85 11.94 -11.00
C THR A 97 -10.36 11.78 -11.06
N VAL A 98 -10.83 10.55 -11.22
CA VAL A 98 -12.26 10.23 -11.31
C VAL A 98 -12.73 9.71 -9.97
N SER A 99 -13.85 10.22 -9.50
CA SER A 99 -14.65 9.67 -8.40
C SER A 99 -15.23 8.31 -8.81
N ILE A 100 -14.39 7.33 -9.14
CA ILE A 100 -14.80 5.98 -9.52
C ILE A 100 -15.38 5.35 -8.25
N GLY A 101 -16.70 5.31 -8.12
CA GLY A 101 -17.38 4.69 -6.98
C GLY A 101 -17.11 5.30 -5.60
N LEU A 102 -16.20 6.28 -5.50
CA LEU A 102 -15.82 6.96 -4.26
C LEU A 102 -16.96 7.77 -3.63
N GLN A 103 -18.09 7.90 -4.33
CA GLN A 103 -19.19 8.78 -3.95
C GLN A 103 -20.08 8.24 -2.82
N GLU A 104 -19.91 6.99 -2.39
CA GLU A 104 -20.66 6.42 -1.26
C GLU A 104 -19.84 5.47 -0.37
N PHE A 105 -18.53 5.72 -0.18
CA PHE A 105 -17.86 5.03 0.92
C PHE A 105 -18.49 5.49 2.23
N ARG A 106 -19.24 4.59 2.88
CA ARG A 106 -19.70 4.81 4.25
C ARG A 106 -18.46 5.07 5.10
N GLU A 107 -18.50 6.11 5.93
CA GLU A 107 -17.40 6.40 6.86
C GLU A 107 -17.10 5.20 7.77
N GLU A 108 -18.09 4.32 7.97
CA GLU A 108 -17.99 3.04 8.67
C GLU A 108 -18.72 1.96 7.85
N PRO A 109 -17.99 1.16 7.04
CA PRO A 109 -18.59 0.02 6.35
C PRO A 109 -18.95 -1.06 7.37
N GLU A 110 -20.09 -1.74 7.16
CA GLU A 110 -20.50 -2.88 7.99
C GLU A 110 -19.54 -4.07 7.80
N ASP A 111 -19.01 -4.22 6.58
CA ASP A 111 -18.00 -5.21 6.22
C ASP A 111 -16.63 -4.53 5.94
N PRO A 112 -15.53 -4.90 6.63
CA PRO A 112 -14.20 -4.37 6.32
C PRO A 112 -13.73 -4.65 4.89
N TRP A 113 -14.32 -5.63 4.18
CA TRP A 113 -14.05 -5.93 2.78
C TRP A 113 -14.72 -4.97 1.79
N ASP A 114 -15.67 -4.15 2.25
CA ASP A 114 -16.29 -3.06 1.49
C ASP A 114 -15.69 -1.68 1.82
N SER A 115 -14.59 -1.64 2.58
CA SER A 115 -13.87 -0.40 2.89
C SER A 115 -13.21 0.21 1.66
N GLU A 116 -13.03 1.53 1.68
CA GLU A 116 -12.26 2.28 0.66
C GLU A 116 -10.87 1.66 0.44
N GLU A 117 -10.19 1.29 1.52
CA GLU A 117 -8.89 0.65 1.47
C GLU A 117 -8.94 -0.74 0.78
N ALA A 118 -9.98 -1.54 1.04
CA ALA A 118 -10.17 -2.85 0.40
C ALA A 118 -10.54 -2.72 -1.07
N THR A 119 -11.38 -1.74 -1.45
CA THR A 119 -11.71 -1.45 -2.84
C THR A 119 -10.49 -0.99 -3.64
N LEU A 120 -9.73 -0.04 -3.11
CA LEU A 120 -8.47 0.39 -3.75
C LEU A 120 -7.45 -0.76 -3.83
N GLY A 121 -7.43 -1.61 -2.80
CA GLY A 121 -6.63 -2.83 -2.78
C GLY A 121 -7.03 -3.85 -3.85
N ALA A 122 -8.32 -3.95 -4.19
CA ALA A 122 -8.80 -4.83 -5.25
C ALA A 122 -8.20 -4.48 -6.62
N TYR A 123 -8.10 -3.19 -6.95
CA TYR A 123 -7.45 -2.75 -8.19
C TYR A 123 -5.97 -3.14 -8.20
N GLN A 124 -5.25 -2.94 -7.09
CA GLN A 124 -3.82 -3.30 -7.04
C GLN A 124 -3.62 -4.82 -7.10
N TYR A 125 -4.46 -5.58 -6.41
CA TYR A 125 -4.47 -7.03 -6.41
C TYR A 125 -4.63 -7.60 -7.81
N THR A 126 -5.63 -7.13 -8.56
CA THR A 126 -5.88 -7.55 -9.95
C THR A 126 -4.68 -7.26 -10.84
N GLU A 127 -4.13 -6.06 -10.73
CA GLU A 127 -3.01 -5.63 -11.56
C GLU A 127 -1.71 -6.39 -11.28
N ILE A 128 -1.47 -6.77 -10.02
CA ILE A 128 -0.35 -7.66 -9.65
C ILE A 128 -0.49 -8.99 -10.37
N ILE A 129 -1.69 -9.57 -10.40
CA ILE A 129 -1.95 -10.86 -11.04
C ILE A 129 -1.76 -10.74 -12.57
N LEU A 130 -2.32 -9.71 -13.19
CA LEU A 130 -2.15 -9.45 -14.61
C LEU A 130 -0.67 -9.26 -14.98
N SER A 131 0.04 -8.40 -14.25
CA SER A 131 1.47 -8.15 -14.45
C SER A 131 2.31 -9.42 -14.25
N ALA A 132 1.94 -10.29 -13.30
CA ALA A 132 2.62 -11.55 -13.08
C ALA A 132 2.40 -12.55 -14.24
N HIS A 133 1.19 -12.58 -14.81
CA HIS A 133 0.92 -13.39 -16.00
C HIS A 133 1.69 -12.90 -17.22
N ASP A 134 1.71 -11.59 -17.48
CA ASP A 134 2.48 -11.01 -18.59
C ASP A 134 3.98 -11.29 -18.43
N ARG A 135 4.49 -11.12 -17.21
CA ARG A 135 5.90 -11.41 -16.87
C ARG A 135 6.23 -12.88 -17.08
N ARG A 136 5.39 -13.80 -16.59
CA ARG A 136 5.52 -15.24 -16.81
C ARG A 136 5.61 -15.57 -18.29
N ASP A 137 4.69 -15.02 -19.09
CA ASP A 137 4.63 -15.28 -20.52
C ASP A 137 5.88 -14.73 -21.22
N LYS A 138 6.34 -13.54 -20.85
CA LYS A 138 7.61 -12.96 -21.33
C LYS A 138 8.82 -13.84 -20.99
N TRP A 139 8.97 -14.24 -19.73
CA TRP A 139 10.10 -15.03 -19.24
C TRP A 139 10.14 -16.43 -19.87
N LEU A 140 8.98 -17.05 -20.09
CA LEU A 140 8.88 -18.34 -20.78
C LEU A 140 9.14 -18.23 -22.28
N ALA A 141 8.56 -17.22 -22.95
CA ALA A 141 8.67 -17.04 -24.40
C ALA A 141 10.09 -16.73 -24.87
N HIS A 142 10.83 -15.93 -24.09
CA HIS A 142 12.15 -15.49 -24.54
C HIS A 142 13.21 -16.59 -24.51
N ASN A 143 13.02 -17.70 -23.78
CA ASN A 143 14.15 -18.58 -23.39
C ASN A 143 15.37 -17.76 -22.92
N GLY A 144 15.08 -16.57 -22.36
CA GLY A 144 15.79 -15.32 -22.69
C GLY A 144 17.22 -15.31 -22.23
N ASP A 145 18.02 -14.46 -22.88
CA ASP A 145 19.30 -14.04 -22.33
C ASP A 145 19.03 -13.54 -20.90
N PRO A 146 19.45 -14.29 -19.87
CA PRO A 146 19.15 -13.94 -18.49
C PRO A 146 19.69 -12.56 -18.13
N MET A 147 20.74 -12.09 -18.82
CA MET A 147 21.34 -10.77 -18.60
C MET A 147 20.42 -9.62 -19.02
N GLU A 148 19.66 -9.76 -20.12
CA GLU A 148 18.73 -8.70 -20.57
C GLU A 148 17.56 -8.57 -19.60
N LEU A 149 16.97 -9.70 -19.21
CA LEU A 149 15.89 -9.73 -18.23
C LEU A 149 16.36 -9.25 -16.84
N GLU A 150 17.60 -9.56 -16.46
CA GLU A 150 18.19 -9.06 -15.22
C GLU A 150 18.25 -7.53 -15.19
N GLY A 151 18.75 -6.91 -16.26
CA GLY A 151 18.83 -5.46 -16.38
C GLY A 151 17.45 -4.79 -16.28
N GLU A 152 16.44 -5.36 -16.94
CA GLU A 152 15.05 -4.88 -16.86
C GLU A 152 14.49 -4.98 -15.44
N VAL A 153 14.64 -6.13 -14.79
CA VAL A 153 14.09 -6.37 -13.44
C VAL A 153 14.78 -5.49 -12.40
N LEU A 154 16.11 -5.37 -12.44
CA LEU A 154 16.85 -4.50 -11.53
C LEU A 154 16.44 -3.04 -11.70
N THR A 155 16.29 -2.58 -12.95
CA THR A 155 15.83 -1.22 -13.25
C THR A 155 14.42 -0.97 -12.73
N GLU A 156 13.51 -1.93 -12.92
CA GLU A 156 12.14 -1.85 -12.40
C GLU A 156 12.13 -1.81 -10.86
N VAL A 157 12.84 -2.71 -10.18
CA VAL A 157 12.92 -2.76 -8.71
C VAL A 157 13.51 -1.47 -8.17
N GLU A 158 14.60 -0.96 -8.74
CA GLU A 158 15.23 0.28 -8.29
C GLU A 158 14.28 1.48 -8.44
N ALA A 159 13.59 1.60 -9.58
CA ALA A 159 12.65 2.69 -9.83
C ALA A 159 11.47 2.64 -8.85
N ARG A 160 10.89 1.46 -8.61
CA ARG A 160 9.80 1.28 -7.65
C ARG A 160 10.23 1.56 -6.21
N VAL A 161 11.44 1.13 -5.81
CA VAL A 161 11.99 1.43 -4.47
C VAL A 161 12.16 2.94 -4.30
N LYS A 162 12.72 3.65 -5.29
CA LYS A 162 12.87 5.12 -5.25
C LYS A 162 11.51 5.80 -5.11
N ALA A 163 10.53 5.43 -5.93
CA ALA A 163 9.19 6.01 -5.87
C ALA A 163 8.50 5.73 -4.52
N TRP A 164 8.67 4.52 -3.98
CA TRP A 164 8.15 4.16 -2.66
C TRP A 164 8.77 5.00 -1.54
N ILE A 165 10.09 5.23 -1.57
CA ILE A 165 10.79 6.07 -0.60
C ILE A 165 10.27 7.51 -0.65
N LEU A 166 10.12 8.09 -1.85
CA LEU A 166 9.60 9.45 -2.02
C LEU A 166 8.16 9.57 -1.46
N LEU A 167 7.31 8.59 -1.73
CA LEU A 167 5.95 8.53 -1.17
C LEU A 167 5.97 8.39 0.36
N TRP A 168 6.90 7.60 0.90
CA TRP A 168 7.05 7.42 2.34
C TRP A 168 7.49 8.70 3.05
N GLU A 169 8.44 9.42 2.46
CA GLU A 169 8.89 10.72 2.96
C GLU A 169 7.76 11.76 2.94
N ASP A 170 7.02 11.83 1.84
CA ASP A 170 5.84 12.68 1.70
C ASP A 170 4.81 12.39 2.80
N VAL A 171 4.42 11.13 2.99
CA VAL A 171 3.46 10.70 4.04
C VAL A 171 3.97 11.01 5.45
N THR A 172 5.26 10.84 5.72
CA THR A 172 5.84 11.04 7.06
C THR A 172 6.23 12.48 7.36
N SER A 173 6.34 13.34 6.34
CA SER A 173 6.61 14.77 6.51
C SER A 173 5.40 15.53 7.09
N GLY A 174 4.19 14.95 6.99
CA GLY A 174 2.95 15.60 7.42
C GLY A 174 2.47 16.71 6.48
N ALA A 175 3.11 16.88 5.32
CA ALA A 175 2.70 17.81 4.29
C ALA A 175 1.57 17.21 3.44
N GLY A 176 0.32 17.44 3.84
CA GLY A 176 -0.86 17.10 3.02
C GLY A 176 -1.75 16.01 3.64
N ASP A 177 -2.84 16.45 4.26
CA ASP A 177 -3.81 15.57 4.94
C ASP A 177 -4.86 14.98 3.98
N GLY A 178 -5.00 15.56 2.78
CA GLY A 178 -6.13 15.27 1.88
C GLY A 178 -6.19 13.83 1.33
N ASP A 179 -5.03 13.19 1.10
CA ASP A 179 -4.93 11.91 0.38
C ASP A 179 -4.26 10.81 1.22
N LEU A 180 -4.18 11.01 2.54
CA LEU A 180 -3.37 10.17 3.43
C LEU A 180 -3.81 8.69 3.45
N LYS A 181 -5.10 8.40 3.28
CA LYS A 181 -5.60 7.02 3.16
C LYS A 181 -5.12 6.35 1.88
N MET A 182 -5.33 7.00 0.73
CA MET A 182 -4.90 6.50 -0.58
C MET A 182 -3.38 6.30 -0.64
N LYS A 183 -2.61 7.25 -0.10
CA LYS A 183 -1.15 7.12 0.00
C LYS A 183 -0.72 5.94 0.87
N ARG A 184 -1.45 5.62 1.96
CA ARG A 184 -1.18 4.41 2.76
C ARG A 184 -1.47 3.13 1.97
N VAL A 185 -2.55 3.09 1.20
CA VAL A 185 -2.84 1.96 0.31
C VAL A 185 -1.71 1.80 -0.71
N ALA A 186 -1.29 2.89 -1.35
CA ALA A 186 -0.19 2.89 -2.31
C ALA A 186 1.13 2.40 -1.67
N LEU A 187 1.46 2.83 -0.44
CA LEU A 187 2.64 2.34 0.29
C LEU A 187 2.57 0.84 0.60
N ASN A 188 1.40 0.35 1.02
CA ASN A 188 1.20 -1.04 1.38
C ASN A 188 1.34 -1.97 0.16
N TRP A 189 0.61 -1.66 -0.91
CA TRP A 189 0.62 -2.46 -2.13
C TRP A 189 1.89 -2.27 -2.93
N GLY A 190 2.47 -1.06 -2.97
CA GLY A 190 3.77 -0.81 -3.60
C GLY A 190 4.90 -1.61 -2.95
N ALA A 191 4.92 -1.71 -1.62
CA ALA A 191 5.84 -2.59 -0.91
C ALA A 191 5.67 -4.06 -1.31
N LYS A 192 4.42 -4.53 -1.37
CA LYS A 192 4.09 -5.90 -1.80
C LYS A 192 4.63 -6.18 -3.21
N VAL A 193 4.35 -5.30 -4.18
CA VAL A 193 4.75 -5.47 -5.58
C VAL A 193 6.27 -5.57 -5.71
N VAL A 194 7.01 -4.67 -5.06
CA VAL A 194 8.48 -4.64 -5.10
C VAL A 194 9.07 -5.93 -4.54
N THR A 195 8.63 -6.36 -3.36
CA THR A 195 9.17 -7.56 -2.72
C THR A 195 8.81 -8.83 -3.49
N MET A 196 7.57 -8.95 -3.99
CA MET A 196 7.17 -10.12 -4.78
C MET A 196 7.94 -10.23 -6.10
N LEU A 197 8.19 -9.10 -6.78
CA LEU A 197 9.01 -9.07 -7.99
C LEU A 197 10.44 -9.55 -7.69
N ALA A 198 11.05 -9.02 -6.63
CA ALA A 198 12.40 -9.42 -6.22
C ALA A 198 12.48 -10.91 -5.84
N GLU A 199 11.51 -11.42 -5.08
CA GLU A 199 11.42 -12.85 -4.72
C GLU A 199 11.26 -13.74 -5.96
N GLU A 200 10.32 -13.41 -6.84
CA GLU A 200 10.04 -14.20 -8.05
C GLU A 200 11.26 -14.24 -8.99
N TRP A 201 11.95 -13.11 -9.14
CA TRP A 201 13.19 -13.05 -9.91
C TRP A 201 14.30 -13.90 -9.29
N GLN A 202 14.50 -13.82 -7.98
CA GLN A 202 15.48 -14.62 -7.26
C GLN A 202 15.23 -16.13 -7.44
N GLU A 203 13.97 -16.57 -7.38
CA GLU A 203 13.58 -17.96 -7.65
C GLU A 203 13.90 -18.36 -9.10
N TRP A 204 13.57 -17.50 -10.07
CA TRP A 204 13.82 -17.74 -11.48
C TRP A 204 15.30 -17.92 -11.82
N VAL A 205 16.17 -17.02 -11.34
CA VAL A 205 17.62 -17.08 -11.64
C VAL A 205 18.35 -18.19 -10.89
N THR A 206 17.85 -18.59 -9.71
CA THR A 206 18.50 -19.63 -8.89
C THR A 206 18.24 -21.03 -9.43
N ASP A 207 16.97 -21.37 -9.69
CA ASP A 207 16.60 -22.66 -10.28
C ASP A 207 15.31 -22.52 -11.09
N ARG A 208 15.47 -22.33 -12.41
CA ARG A 208 14.36 -22.24 -13.37
C ARG A 208 13.42 -23.45 -13.32
N ALA A 209 13.94 -24.65 -13.04
CA ALA A 209 13.10 -25.83 -12.91
C ALA A 209 12.29 -25.81 -11.60
N ALA A 210 12.85 -25.32 -10.50
CA ALA A 210 12.11 -25.07 -9.27
C ALA A 210 11.03 -24.00 -9.45
N TRP A 211 11.35 -22.89 -10.11
CA TRP A 211 10.36 -21.86 -10.44
C TRP A 211 9.20 -22.44 -11.26
N CYS A 212 9.49 -23.27 -12.28
CA CYS A 212 8.45 -23.95 -13.06
C CYS A 212 7.59 -24.91 -12.22
N ARG A 213 8.17 -25.54 -11.19
CA ARG A 213 7.41 -26.38 -10.23
C ARG A 213 6.54 -25.51 -9.33
N ALA A 214 7.08 -24.43 -8.77
CA ALA A 214 6.36 -23.48 -7.93
C ALA A 214 5.18 -22.85 -8.66
N LEU A 215 5.38 -22.46 -9.93
CA LEU A 215 4.31 -21.98 -10.81
C LEU A 215 3.15 -22.97 -10.92
N LYS A 216 3.47 -24.27 -11.09
CA LYS A 216 2.47 -25.34 -11.22
C LYS A 216 1.78 -25.67 -9.90
N SER A 217 2.48 -25.58 -8.77
CA SER A 217 1.92 -25.87 -7.44
C SER A 217 1.19 -24.68 -6.81
N GLY A 218 1.26 -23.49 -7.41
CA GLY A 218 0.62 -22.30 -6.87
C GLY A 218 1.48 -21.55 -5.85
N ASP A 219 2.80 -21.78 -5.83
CA ASP A 219 3.69 -21.31 -4.76
C ASP A 219 4.54 -20.09 -5.14
N LEU A 220 4.38 -19.53 -6.34
CA LEU A 220 5.00 -18.25 -6.66
C LEU A 220 4.48 -17.13 -5.74
N PRO A 221 5.26 -16.06 -5.51
CA PRO A 221 4.89 -15.00 -4.56
C PRO A 221 3.48 -14.43 -4.77
N TRP A 222 3.08 -14.16 -6.01
CA TRP A 222 1.74 -13.64 -6.33
C TRP A 222 0.64 -14.69 -6.11
N GLN A 223 0.92 -15.98 -6.32
CA GLN A 223 -0.04 -17.07 -6.06
C GLN A 223 -0.20 -17.30 -4.54
N ARG A 224 0.89 -17.19 -3.78
CA ARG A 224 0.86 -17.17 -2.30
C ARG A 224 0.02 -16.01 -1.78
N MET A 225 0.22 -14.80 -2.32
CA MET A 225 -0.62 -13.64 -2.01
C MET A 225 -2.11 -13.91 -2.24
N MET A 226 -2.49 -14.48 -3.39
CA MET A 226 -3.90 -14.82 -3.67
C MET A 226 -4.48 -15.76 -2.60
N ARG A 227 -3.72 -16.78 -2.22
CA ARG A 227 -4.12 -17.77 -1.22
C ARG A 227 -4.25 -17.17 0.17
N GLU A 228 -3.31 -16.32 0.57
CA GLU A 228 -3.33 -15.60 1.84
C GLU A 228 -4.53 -14.66 1.92
N THR A 229 -4.80 -13.89 0.86
CA THR A 229 -5.96 -12.99 0.80
C THR A 229 -7.26 -13.78 0.89
N MET A 230 -7.39 -14.90 0.17
CA MET A 230 -8.57 -15.76 0.25
C MET A 230 -8.74 -16.39 1.63
N SER A 231 -7.64 -16.84 2.25
CA SER A 231 -7.67 -17.36 3.62
C SER A 231 -8.09 -16.30 4.63
N LEU A 232 -7.65 -15.05 4.43
CA LEU A 232 -8.05 -13.93 5.27
C LEU A 232 -9.56 -13.66 5.15
N TYR A 233 -10.08 -13.67 3.92
CA TYR A 233 -11.52 -13.50 3.65
C TYR A 233 -12.35 -14.59 4.32
N THR A 234 -12.03 -15.85 4.07
CA THR A 234 -12.78 -16.98 4.66
C THR A 234 -12.78 -16.91 6.17
N LYS A 235 -11.64 -16.56 6.80
CA LYS A 235 -11.54 -16.40 8.24
C LYS A 235 -12.44 -15.27 8.75
N GLU A 236 -12.36 -14.10 8.13
CA GLU A 236 -13.09 -12.92 8.61
C GLU A 236 -14.60 -12.97 8.31
N VAL A 237 -15.03 -13.68 7.27
CA VAL A 237 -16.45 -13.82 6.91
C VAL A 237 -17.11 -15.02 7.62
N SER A 238 -16.36 -16.07 7.96
CA SER A 238 -16.92 -17.20 8.72
C SER A 238 -17.08 -16.92 10.22
N ASP A 239 -16.43 -15.87 10.72
CA ASP A 239 -16.50 -15.41 12.12
C ASP A 239 -17.67 -14.40 12.36
N VAL A 240 -18.50 -14.13 11.34
CA VAL A 240 -19.71 -13.28 11.37
C VAL A 240 -20.97 -14.14 11.34
#